data_AF-A0A517R554-F1
#
_entry.id   AF-A0A517R554-F1
#
_cell.length_a   1.000
_cell.length_b   1.000
_cell.length_c   1.000
_cell.angle_alpha   90.00
_cell.angle_beta   90.00
_cell.angle_gamma   90.00
#
_symmetry.space_group_name_H-M   'P 1'
#
loop_
_entity.id
_entity.type
_entity.pdbx_description
1 polymer ?
#
loop_
_entity_poly.entity_id
_entity_poly.type
_entity_poly.pdbx_seq_one_letter_code
_entity_poly.pdbx_strand_id
1 'polypeptide(L)'
;MTPNTNVRIVAITTTVLLIPVIAVSGFLIAVRLVDTQRWREARPAFDPLLPLGVSILRQPIPLNRHIAYVLTFDSNSELSDANVKELLALNQLPEKNSLGVIIETPHISDEAVPALVKVQAIDDLGLVGTSMTPAGVERLRKLRPSMSIYYEK
;
A
#
# COMPACT_ATOMS: atom_id res chain seq x y z
N MET A 1 42.34 33.70 35.21
CA MET A 1 41.76 32.36 35.45
C MET A 1 41.61 31.66 34.12
N THR A 2 42.57 30.81 33.73
CA THR A 2 42.46 30.02 32.50
C THR A 2 41.51 28.85 32.74
N PRO A 3 40.55 28.57 31.83
CA PRO A 3 39.64 27.45 32.01
C PRO A 3 40.44 26.14 32.07
N ASN A 4 40.17 25.33 33.10
CA ASN A 4 40.82 24.03 33.32
C ASN A 4 40.71 23.17 32.04
N THR A 5 41.84 22.74 31.50
CA THR A 5 41.97 21.93 30.27
C THR A 5 41.06 20.70 30.29
N ASN A 6 40.83 20.11 31.46
CA ASN A 6 39.93 18.96 31.63
C ASN A 6 38.46 19.31 31.34
N VAL A 7 38.00 20.52 31.68
CA VAL A 7 36.64 20.98 31.39
C VAL A 7 36.44 21.18 29.89
N ARG A 8 37.46 21.65 29.18
CA ARG A 8 37.43 21.81 27.71
C ARG A 8 37.38 20.46 27.00
N ILE A 9 38.17 19.48 27.46
CA ILE A 9 38.20 18.14 26.86
C ILE A 9 36.85 17.43 27.04
N VAL A 10 36.26 17.47 28.25
CA VAL A 10 34.95 16.86 28.55
C VAL A 10 33.81 17.52 27.76
N ALA A 11 33.83 18.85 27.62
CA ALA A 11 32.84 19.56 26.82
C ALA A 11 32.95 19.20 25.32
N ILE A 12 34.17 19.09 24.78
CA ILE A 12 34.40 18.71 23.38
C ILE A 12 33.96 17.26 23.13
N THR A 13 34.32 16.31 23.99
CA THR A 13 33.92 14.91 23.81
C THR A 13 32.42 14.70 23.92
N THR A 14 31.76 15.39 24.85
CA THR A 14 30.29 15.32 24.99
C THR A 14 29.59 15.90 23.76
N THR A 15 30.07 17.02 23.23
CA THR A 15 29.49 17.65 22.02
C THR A 15 29.71 16.79 20.78
N VAL A 16 30.91 16.21 20.60
CA VAL A 16 31.23 15.32 19.47
C VAL A 16 30.42 14.02 19.52
N LEU A 17 30.13 13.49 20.71
CA LEU A 17 29.25 12.32 20.89
C LEU A 17 27.77 12.65 20.64
N LEU A 18 27.33 13.89 20.87
CA LEU A 18 25.93 14.30 20.70
C LEU A 18 25.52 14.46 19.23
N ILE A 19 26.42 14.98 18.38
CA ILE A 19 26.19 15.22 16.95
C ILE A 19 25.68 13.97 16.20
N PRO A 20 26.33 12.78 16.30
CA PRO A 20 25.83 11.59 15.61
C PRO A 20 24.48 11.11 16.16
N VAL A 21 24.23 11.26 17.47
CA VAL A 21 22.94 10.90 18.08
C VAL A 21 21.80 11.77 17.55
N ILE A 22 22.02 13.08 17.45
CA ILE A 22 21.04 14.02 16.89
C ILE A 22 20.82 13.74 15.40
N ALA A 23 21.90 13.49 14.64
CA ALA A 23 21.80 13.19 13.21
C ALA A 23 21.01 11.90 12.95
N VAL A 24 21.30 10.82 13.70
CA VAL A 24 20.56 9.55 13.59
C VAL A 24 19.10 9.73 14.01
N SER A 25 18.85 10.45 15.12
CA SER A 25 17.48 10.71 15.58
C SER A 25 16.68 11.52 14.56
N GLY A 26 17.27 12.58 14.01
CA GLY A 26 16.65 13.40 12.97
C GLY A 26 16.37 12.60 11.69
N PHE A 27 17.30 11.72 11.29
CA PHE A 27 17.10 10.81 10.17
C PHE A 27 15.93 9.83 10.41
N LEU A 28 15.86 9.20 11.58
CA LEU A 28 14.76 8.29 11.93
C LEU A 28 13.40 9.01 11.97
N ILE A 29 13.36 10.24 12.50
CA ILE A 29 12.16 11.07 12.51
C ILE A 29 11.73 11.41 11.07
N ALA A 30 12.67 11.79 10.20
CA ALA A 30 12.38 12.08 8.80
C ALA A 30 11.80 10.85 8.07
N VAL A 31 12.38 9.66 8.29
CA VAL A 31 11.86 8.40 7.73
C VAL A 31 10.42 8.14 8.18
N ARG A 32 10.12 8.33 9.48
CA ARG A 32 8.76 8.17 10.02
C ARG A 32 7.79 9.21 9.47
N LEU A 33 8.21 10.46 9.34
CA LEU A 33 7.40 11.53 8.75
C LEU A 33 7.01 11.21 7.30
N VAL A 34 7.96 10.73 6.50
CA VAL A 34 7.69 10.33 5.11
C VAL A 34 6.67 9.18 5.06
N ASP A 35 6.83 8.16 5.90
CA ASP A 35 5.88 7.03 5.93
C ASP A 35 4.47 7.46 6.37
N THR A 36 4.38 8.28 7.42
CA THR A 36 3.08 8.82 7.90
C THR A 36 2.38 9.71 6.87
N GLN A 37 3.13 10.50 6.10
CA GLN A 37 2.58 11.29 5.02
C GLN A 37 2.04 10.42 3.89
N ARG A 38 2.79 9.40 3.46
CA ARG A 38 2.35 8.46 2.42
C ARG A 38 1.03 7.77 2.80
N TRP A 39 0.92 7.31 4.05
CA TRP A 39 -0.32 6.72 4.53
C TRP A 39 -1.49 7.71 4.52
N ARG A 40 -1.23 8.98 4.90
CA ARG A 40 -2.26 10.02 4.89
C ARG A 40 -2.78 10.30 3.47
N GLU A 41 -1.88 10.30 2.48
CA GLU A 41 -2.22 10.51 1.07
C GLU A 41 -2.98 9.31 0.47
N ALA A 42 -2.65 8.09 0.88
CA ALA A 42 -3.33 6.87 0.40
C ALA A 42 -4.67 6.59 1.10
N ARG A 43 -4.88 7.17 2.29
CA ARG A 43 -6.07 6.93 3.12
C ARG A 43 -7.42 7.14 2.41
N PRO A 44 -7.64 8.22 1.63
CA PRO A 44 -8.92 8.42 0.95
C PRO A 44 -9.31 7.28 -0.01
N ALA A 45 -8.32 6.59 -0.57
CA ALA A 45 -8.53 5.45 -1.45
C ALA A 45 -8.94 4.17 -0.68
N PHE A 46 -8.55 4.06 0.60
CA PHE A 46 -8.80 2.88 1.43
C PHE A 46 -10.03 3.03 2.33
N ASP A 47 -10.37 4.24 2.77
CA ASP A 47 -11.48 4.50 3.68
C ASP A 47 -12.82 3.89 3.19
N PRO A 48 -13.20 3.95 1.88
CA PRO A 48 -14.41 3.31 1.37
C PRO A 48 -14.40 1.77 1.41
N LEU A 49 -13.21 1.17 1.53
CA LEU A 49 -13.01 -0.28 1.50
C LEU A 49 -12.97 -0.89 2.90
N LEU A 50 -12.77 -0.08 3.95
CA LEU A 50 -12.75 -0.55 5.34
C LEU A 50 -14.03 -1.29 5.75
N PRO A 51 -15.25 -0.82 5.40
CA PRO A 51 -16.48 -1.55 5.71
C PRO A 51 -16.55 -2.92 5.03
N LEU A 52 -15.83 -3.12 3.91
CA LEU A 52 -15.82 -4.37 3.17
C LEU A 52 -14.92 -5.45 3.80
N GLY A 53 -14.29 -5.17 4.95
CA GLY A 53 -13.41 -6.11 5.63
C GLY A 53 -12.05 -6.28 4.95
N VAL A 54 -11.55 -5.26 4.25
CA VAL A 54 -10.27 -5.34 3.55
C VAL A 54 -9.09 -5.42 4.53
N SER A 55 -8.19 -6.38 4.28
CA SER A 55 -6.89 -6.45 4.95
C SER A 55 -5.85 -5.68 4.15
N ILE A 56 -5.24 -4.67 4.77
CA ILE A 56 -4.25 -3.81 4.11
C ILE A 56 -2.85 -4.13 4.63
N LEU A 57 -2.03 -4.74 3.78
CA LEU A 57 -0.62 -4.95 4.02
C LEU A 57 0.20 -3.85 3.35
N ARG A 58 1.11 -3.28 4.14
CA ARG A 58 2.07 -2.26 3.68
C ARG A 58 3.42 -2.91 3.56
N GLN A 59 4.01 -2.89 2.36
CA GLN A 59 5.36 -3.35 2.14
C GLN A 59 6.28 -2.14 1.93
N PRO A 60 6.85 -1.57 3.02
CA PRO A 60 7.83 -0.50 2.89
C PRO A 60 9.10 -1.05 2.26
N ILE A 61 9.40 -0.63 1.03
CA ILE A 61 10.66 -0.97 0.37
C ILE A 61 11.73 0.00 0.90
N PRO A 62 12.80 -0.49 1.57
CA PRO A 62 13.88 0.37 2.02
C PRO A 62 14.48 1.13 0.84
N LEU A 63 14.68 2.44 1.01
CA LEU A 63 15.31 3.34 0.02
C LEU A 63 14.50 3.65 -1.25
N ASN A 64 13.28 3.12 -1.42
CA ASN A 64 12.41 3.52 -2.54
C ASN A 64 11.36 4.56 -2.09
N ARG A 65 11.05 5.53 -2.98
CA ARG A 65 9.98 6.51 -2.74
C ARG A 65 8.59 5.87 -2.82
N HIS A 66 8.51 4.74 -3.53
CA HIS A 66 7.27 4.04 -3.87
C HIS A 66 6.99 2.92 -2.86
N ILE A 67 5.74 2.84 -2.40
CA ILE A 67 5.27 1.78 -1.51
C ILE A 67 4.47 0.78 -2.34
N ALA A 68 4.65 -0.50 -2.05
CA ALA A 68 3.74 -1.54 -2.50
C ALA A 68 2.67 -1.76 -1.43
N TYR A 69 1.41 -1.62 -1.83
CA TYR A 69 0.26 -1.99 -1.03
C TYR A 69 -0.27 -3.33 -1.53
N VAL A 70 -0.62 -4.20 -0.60
CA VAL A 70 -1.34 -5.44 -0.89
C VAL A 70 -2.65 -5.41 -0.14
N LEU A 71 -3.75 -5.38 -0.88
CA LEU A 71 -5.11 -5.46 -0.37
C LEU A 71 -5.58 -6.90 -0.50
N THR A 72 -6.07 -7.49 0.58
CA THR A 72 -6.66 -8.83 0.56
C THR A 72 -8.11 -8.74 1.03
N PHE A 73 -9.01 -9.26 0.20
CA PHE A 73 -10.42 -9.49 0.53
C PHE A 73 -10.57 -10.98 0.73
N ASP A 74 -10.60 -11.42 1.99
CA ASP A 74 -10.76 -12.83 2.33
C ASP A 74 -12.20 -13.31 2.13
N SER A 75 -12.47 -14.56 2.47
CA SER A 75 -13.81 -15.14 2.38
C SER A 75 -14.83 -14.55 3.36
N ASN A 76 -14.38 -13.79 4.36
CA ASN A 76 -15.23 -13.05 5.29
C ASN A 76 -15.53 -11.63 4.81
N SER A 77 -14.86 -11.18 3.74
CA SER A 77 -15.10 -9.88 3.15
C SER A 77 -16.52 -9.75 2.63
N GLU A 78 -17.12 -8.59 2.82
CA GLU A 78 -18.43 -8.24 2.25
C GLU A 78 -18.35 -7.88 0.75
N LEU A 79 -17.17 -7.96 0.14
CA LEU A 79 -16.98 -7.65 -1.28
C LEU A 79 -17.81 -8.58 -2.17
N SER A 80 -18.61 -7.99 -3.05
CA SER A 80 -19.52 -8.67 -3.98
C SER A 80 -19.71 -7.85 -5.26
N ASP A 81 -20.33 -8.45 -6.27
CA ASP A 81 -20.64 -7.76 -7.53
C ASP A 81 -21.48 -6.47 -7.32
N ALA A 82 -22.25 -6.38 -6.23
CA ALA A 82 -23.06 -5.19 -5.92
C ALA A 82 -22.23 -3.99 -5.42
N ASN A 83 -21.10 -4.24 -4.76
CA ASN A 83 -20.26 -3.21 -4.13
C ASN A 83 -18.83 -3.14 -4.69
N VAL A 84 -18.48 -3.97 -5.68
CA VAL A 84 -17.19 -3.92 -6.38
C VAL A 84 -16.84 -2.53 -6.95
N LYS A 85 -17.85 -1.68 -7.20
CA LYS A 85 -17.67 -0.29 -7.61
C LYS A 85 -16.90 0.56 -6.57
N GLU A 86 -16.91 0.19 -5.29
CA GLU A 86 -16.18 0.90 -4.25
C GLU A 86 -14.66 0.81 -4.49
N LEU A 87 -14.18 -0.22 -5.19
CA LEU A 87 -12.78 -0.33 -5.63
C LEU A 87 -12.34 0.81 -6.55
N LEU A 88 -13.27 1.57 -7.15
CA LEU A 88 -12.93 2.78 -7.92
C LEU A 88 -12.23 3.83 -7.07
N ALA A 89 -12.42 3.83 -5.74
CA ALA A 89 -11.70 4.70 -4.83
C ALA A 89 -10.17 4.49 -4.90
N LEU A 90 -9.72 3.29 -5.28
CA LEU A 90 -8.29 2.98 -5.47
C LEU A 90 -7.62 3.85 -6.54
N ASN A 91 -8.38 4.41 -7.48
CA ASN A 91 -7.87 5.37 -8.46
C ASN A 91 -7.39 6.69 -7.84
N GLN A 92 -7.72 6.95 -6.58
CA GLN A 92 -7.22 8.10 -5.83
C GLN A 92 -5.82 7.84 -5.23
N LEU A 93 -5.29 6.61 -5.36
CA LEU A 93 -3.93 6.31 -4.92
C LEU A 93 -2.91 7.11 -5.74
N PRO A 94 -1.86 7.64 -5.09
CA PRO A 94 -0.78 8.30 -5.82
C PRO A 94 -0.18 7.39 -6.89
N GLU A 95 -0.12 7.86 -8.14
CA GLU A 95 0.25 7.10 -9.36
C GLU A 95 1.56 6.32 -9.27
N LYS A 96 2.44 6.69 -8.34
CA LYS A 96 3.74 6.06 -8.20
C LYS A 96 3.76 4.88 -7.21
N ASN A 97 2.66 4.58 -6.55
CA ASN A 97 2.56 3.44 -5.66
C ASN A 97 2.18 2.20 -6.46
N SER A 98 2.73 1.05 -6.05
CA SER A 98 2.32 -0.22 -6.64
C SER A 98 1.19 -0.84 -5.82
N LEU A 99 0.24 -1.47 -6.50
CA LEU A 99 -0.95 -2.03 -5.87
C LEU A 99 -1.21 -3.47 -6.33
N GLY A 100 -1.07 -4.39 -5.37
CA GLY A 100 -1.60 -5.75 -5.47
C GLY A 100 -2.97 -5.83 -4.80
N VAL A 101 -3.93 -6.49 -5.46
CA VAL A 101 -5.24 -6.81 -4.90
C VAL A 101 -5.46 -8.32 -5.01
N ILE A 102 -5.80 -8.96 -3.90
CA ILE A 102 -6.14 -10.38 -3.81
C ILE A 102 -7.60 -10.47 -3.39
N ILE A 103 -8.40 -11.13 -4.21
CA ILE A 103 -9.82 -11.37 -3.97
C ILE A 103 -10.03 -12.87 -3.79
N GLU A 104 -10.38 -13.23 -2.56
CA GLU A 104 -10.59 -14.60 -2.06
C GLU A 104 -12.05 -14.79 -1.61
N THR A 105 -13.01 -14.48 -2.49
CA THR A 105 -14.44 -14.58 -2.17
C THR A 105 -15.28 -15.11 -3.34
N PRO A 106 -16.24 -16.03 -3.09
CA PRO A 106 -17.11 -16.56 -4.12
C PRO A 106 -18.16 -15.54 -4.59
N HIS A 107 -18.29 -14.38 -3.93
CA HIS A 107 -19.30 -13.37 -4.22
C HIS A 107 -18.96 -12.45 -5.40
N ILE A 108 -17.81 -12.69 -6.03
CA ILE A 108 -17.36 -11.99 -7.23
C ILE A 108 -17.50 -12.91 -8.44
N SER A 109 -18.22 -12.43 -9.46
CA SER A 109 -18.50 -13.15 -10.71
C SER A 109 -18.08 -12.33 -11.94
N ASP A 110 -18.41 -12.84 -13.13
CA ASP A 110 -18.16 -12.13 -14.38
C ASP A 110 -18.89 -10.77 -14.45
N GLU A 111 -19.91 -10.55 -13.61
CA GLU A 111 -20.60 -9.27 -13.49
C GLU A 111 -19.72 -8.14 -12.93
N ALA A 112 -18.68 -8.47 -12.15
CA ALA A 112 -17.73 -7.50 -11.63
C ALA A 112 -16.74 -6.96 -12.69
N VAL A 113 -16.58 -7.64 -13.83
CA VAL A 113 -15.60 -7.27 -14.88
C VAL A 113 -15.68 -5.79 -15.30
N PRO A 114 -16.86 -5.21 -15.61
CA PRO A 114 -16.95 -3.81 -16.03
C PRO A 114 -16.49 -2.81 -14.95
N ALA A 115 -16.60 -3.18 -13.67
CA ALA A 115 -16.11 -2.36 -12.57
C ALA A 115 -14.60 -2.52 -12.37
N LEU A 116 -14.10 -3.76 -12.36
CA LEU A 116 -12.67 -4.06 -12.21
C LEU A 116 -11.82 -3.41 -13.32
N VAL A 117 -12.33 -3.35 -14.56
CA VAL A 117 -11.65 -2.68 -15.69
C VAL A 117 -11.46 -1.18 -15.45
N LYS A 118 -12.34 -0.54 -14.68
CA LYS A 118 -12.27 0.90 -14.41
C LYS A 118 -11.31 1.25 -13.27
N VAL A 119 -10.86 0.27 -12.49
CA VAL A 119 -9.88 0.49 -11.41
C VAL A 119 -8.49 0.50 -12.03
N GLN A 120 -8.00 1.68 -12.37
CA GLN A 120 -6.75 1.89 -13.08
C GLN A 120 -5.50 1.65 -12.22
N ALA A 121 -5.61 1.89 -10.92
CA ALA A 121 -4.49 1.82 -9.99
C ALA A 121 -3.98 0.40 -9.67
N ILE A 122 -4.71 -0.66 -10.05
CA ILE A 122 -4.30 -2.05 -9.76
C ILE A 122 -3.23 -2.48 -10.77
N ASP A 123 -2.07 -2.89 -10.27
CA ASP A 123 -0.99 -3.50 -11.06
C ASP A 123 -1.13 -5.02 -11.11
N ASP A 124 -1.39 -5.63 -9.96
CA ASP A 124 -1.51 -7.08 -9.80
C ASP A 124 -2.87 -7.44 -9.19
N LEU A 125 -3.62 -8.32 -9.85
CA LEU A 125 -4.90 -8.82 -9.41
C LEU A 125 -4.86 -10.35 -9.25
N GLY A 126 -5.02 -10.83 -8.02
CA GLY A 126 -5.27 -12.23 -7.70
C GLY A 126 -6.75 -12.50 -7.54
N LEU A 127 -7.27 -13.47 -8.29
CA LEU A 127 -8.64 -13.97 -8.20
C LEU A 127 -8.57 -15.42 -7.76
N VAL A 128 -8.88 -15.70 -6.49
CA VAL A 128 -8.75 -17.04 -5.90
C VAL A 128 -10.10 -17.46 -5.33
N GLY A 129 -10.61 -18.64 -5.70
CA GLY A 129 -11.90 -19.13 -5.20
C GLY A 129 -13.11 -18.24 -5.54
N THR A 130 -12.99 -17.44 -6.61
CA THR A 130 -14.08 -16.56 -7.09
C THR A 130 -15.08 -17.32 -7.96
N SER A 131 -16.30 -16.80 -8.11
CA SER A 131 -17.30 -17.32 -9.05
C SER A 131 -17.07 -16.83 -10.49
N MET A 132 -15.95 -16.15 -10.77
CA MET A 132 -15.57 -15.76 -12.13
C MET A 132 -15.31 -16.99 -12.99
N THR A 133 -15.76 -16.93 -14.24
CA THR A 133 -15.46 -17.97 -15.23
C THR A 133 -14.12 -17.69 -15.92
N PRO A 134 -13.46 -18.73 -16.47
CA PRO A 134 -12.26 -18.51 -17.29
C PRO A 134 -12.49 -17.54 -18.45
N ALA A 135 -13.71 -17.50 -19.02
CA ALA A 135 -14.06 -16.56 -20.08
C ALA A 135 -14.16 -15.11 -19.58
N GLY A 136 -14.71 -14.90 -18.37
CA GLY A 136 -14.76 -13.59 -17.72
C GLY A 136 -13.36 -13.05 -17.39
N VAL A 137 -12.48 -13.90 -16.86
CA VAL A 137 -11.08 -13.54 -16.59
C VAL A 137 -10.32 -13.20 -17.87
N GLU A 138 -10.51 -13.98 -18.95
CA GLU A 138 -9.90 -13.69 -20.24
C GLU A 138 -10.41 -12.37 -20.83
N ARG A 139 -11.69 -12.05 -20.64
CA ARG A 139 -12.24 -10.73 -20.98
C ARG A 139 -11.56 -9.62 -20.18
N LEU A 140 -11.33 -9.82 -18.88
CA LEU A 140 -10.63 -8.86 -18.03
C LEU A 140 -9.20 -8.62 -18.50
N ARG A 141 -8.45 -9.69 -18.82
CA ARG A 141 -7.08 -9.60 -19.40
C ARG A 141 -7.03 -8.80 -20.69
N LYS A 142 -7.99 -9.02 -21.60
CA LYS A 142 -8.07 -8.28 -22.87
C LYS A 142 -8.36 -6.80 -22.68
N LEU A 143 -9.20 -6.46 -21.70
CA LEU A 143 -9.59 -5.08 -21.42
C LEU A 143 -8.54 -4.32 -20.60
N ARG A 144 -7.71 -5.03 -19.82
CA ARG A 144 -6.65 -4.48 -18.96
C ARG A 144 -5.32 -5.22 -19.17
N PRO A 145 -4.68 -5.10 -20.34
CA PRO A 145 -3.48 -5.88 -20.67
C PRO A 145 -2.24 -5.49 -19.84
N SER A 146 -2.23 -4.30 -19.24
CA SER A 146 -1.15 -3.85 -18.34
C SER A 146 -1.26 -4.40 -16.92
N MET A 147 -2.40 -4.99 -16.56
CA MET A 147 -2.67 -5.53 -15.23
C MET A 147 -2.32 -7.02 -15.22
N SER A 148 -1.42 -7.44 -14.33
CA SER A 148 -1.09 -8.84 -14.11
C SER A 148 -2.27 -9.52 -13.44
N ILE A 149 -2.84 -10.57 -14.05
CA ILE A 149 -3.98 -11.29 -13.49
C ILE A 149 -3.62 -12.73 -13.21
N TYR A 150 -3.56 -13.09 -11.93
CA TYR A 150 -3.50 -14.46 -11.43
C TYR A 150 -4.92 -14.96 -11.14
N TYR A 151 -5.25 -16.17 -11.61
CA TYR A 151 -6.57 -16.76 -11.42
C TYR A 151 -6.42 -18.21 -11.00
N GLU A 152 -7.04 -18.53 -9.86
CA GLU A 152 -7.11 -19.86 -9.26
C GLU A 152 -8.56 -20.13 -8.84
N LYS A 153 -9.03 -21.34 -9.13
CA LYS A 153 -10.43 -21.72 -8.91
C LYS A 153 -10.60 -22.49 -7.62
#